data_AF-A0A2G6KHZ4-F1
#
_entry.id   AF-A0A2G6KHZ4-F1
#
_cell.length_a   1.000
_cell.length_b   1.000
_cell.length_c   1.000
_cell.angle_alpha   90.00
_cell.angle_beta   90.00
_cell.angle_gamma   90.00
#
_symmetry.space_group_name_H-M   'P 1'
#
loop_
_entity.id
_entity.type
_entity.pdbx_description
1 polymer ?
#
loop_
_entity_poly.entity_id
_entity_poly.type
_entity_poly.pdbx_seq_one_letter_code
_entity_poly.pdbx_strand_id
1 'polypeptide(L)'
;MPNNLSVFDKKIASFTHLKIFSTFTHKLRLMKLRRDYIDSLSERLLHRLLQKNLIRLHVAPKVVQARIVSAITSDLKIEDDLDEEVRKILEGYAQQMRQQHIEYHEMFQMVKRKLIKERNLVL
;
A
#
# COMPACT_ATOMS: atom_id res chain seq x y z
N MET A 1 -7.91 20.88 14.88
CA MET A 1 -7.32 19.92 13.91
C MET A 1 -7.44 20.55 12.54
N PRO A 2 -6.36 20.96 11.85
CA PRO A 2 -6.49 21.51 10.50
C PRO A 2 -6.96 20.39 9.56
N ASN A 3 -8.13 20.60 8.94
CA ASN A 3 -8.82 19.61 8.10
C ASN A 3 -7.92 19.15 6.95
N ASN A 4 -7.63 17.86 6.89
CA ASN A 4 -6.82 17.23 5.83
C ASN A 4 -7.40 17.49 4.42
N LEU A 5 -8.70 17.80 4.31
CA LEU A 5 -9.39 18.25 3.10
C LEU A 5 -8.88 19.61 2.57
N SER A 6 -8.57 20.58 3.44
CA SER A 6 -8.10 21.92 3.04
C SER A 6 -6.74 21.90 2.34
N VAL A 7 -5.90 20.92 2.67
CA VAL A 7 -4.59 20.74 2.03
C VAL A 7 -4.73 20.10 0.64
N PHE A 8 -5.77 19.28 0.41
CA PHE A 8 -6.08 18.74 -0.92
C PHE A 8 -6.56 19.85 -1.85
N ASP A 9 -7.49 20.69 -1.38
CA ASP A 9 -8.02 21.82 -2.15
C ASP A 9 -6.91 22.80 -2.58
N LYS A 10 -5.97 23.12 -1.66
CA LYS A 10 -4.84 24.01 -1.96
C LYS A 10 -3.85 23.43 -2.98
N LYS A 11 -3.70 22.12 -3.07
CA LYS A 11 -2.73 21.46 -3.97
C LYS A 11 -3.32 21.07 -5.32
N ILE A 12 -4.61 20.76 -5.38
CA ILE A 12 -5.41 20.73 -6.61
C ILE A 12 -5.20 22.06 -7.37
N ALA A 13 -5.31 23.19 -6.66
CA ALA A 13 -5.02 24.52 -7.22
C ALA A 13 -3.54 24.77 -7.60
N SER A 14 -2.58 24.04 -7.05
CA SER A 14 -1.14 24.22 -7.39
C SER A 14 -0.69 23.34 -8.56
N PHE A 15 -1.53 22.40 -9.02
CA PHE A 15 -1.18 21.44 -10.07
C PHE A 15 -1.41 21.98 -11.49
N THR A 16 -2.15 23.08 -11.63
CA THR A 16 -2.37 23.77 -12.91
C THR A 16 -1.09 24.31 -13.56
N HIS A 17 0.06 24.27 -12.89
CA HIS A 17 1.28 24.89 -13.42
C HIS A 17 2.60 24.09 -13.36
N LEU A 18 2.64 22.84 -12.90
CA LEU A 18 3.94 22.16 -12.71
C LEU A 18 3.99 20.74 -13.31
N LYS A 19 4.49 20.66 -14.56
CA LYS A 19 4.76 19.44 -15.35
C LYS A 19 5.98 18.63 -14.91
N ILE A 20 6.45 18.74 -13.67
CA ILE A 20 7.75 18.16 -13.28
C ILE A 20 7.61 17.55 -11.89
N PHE A 21 7.41 16.24 -11.81
CA PHE A 21 7.94 15.32 -10.77
C PHE A 21 7.37 13.89 -11.00
N SER A 22 7.53 13.31 -12.19
CA SER A 22 7.04 11.93 -12.47
C SER A 22 8.12 10.84 -12.37
N THR A 23 9.38 11.20 -12.14
CA THR A 23 10.42 10.20 -11.89
C THR A 23 10.42 9.84 -10.41
N PHE A 24 10.21 8.54 -10.13
CA PHE A 24 10.37 7.86 -8.85
C PHE A 24 9.09 7.58 -8.04
N THR A 25 8.25 6.70 -8.56
CA THR A 25 7.64 5.54 -7.85
C THR A 25 6.95 4.65 -8.88
N HIS A 26 7.70 4.10 -9.84
CA HIS A 26 7.19 2.99 -10.63
C HIS A 26 7.44 1.71 -9.84
N LYS A 27 6.37 0.92 -9.64
CA LYS A 27 6.37 -0.52 -9.28
C LYS A 27 6.05 -0.87 -7.81
N LEU A 28 4.89 -0.45 -7.31
CA LEU A 28 4.03 -1.37 -6.55
C LEU A 28 2.83 -1.72 -7.43
N ARG A 29 3.03 -2.76 -8.24
CA ARG A 29 1.97 -3.43 -8.97
C ARG A 29 1.24 -4.26 -7.91
N LEU A 30 0.11 -3.79 -7.42
CA LEU A 30 -0.81 -4.56 -6.58
C LEU A 30 -1.27 -5.79 -7.35
N MET A 31 -0.51 -6.87 -7.21
CA MET A 31 -0.94 -8.19 -7.61
C MET A 31 -1.67 -8.74 -6.40
N LYS A 32 -2.98 -8.99 -6.52
CA LYS A 32 -3.68 -9.86 -5.57
C LYS A 32 -2.93 -11.19 -5.54
N LEU A 33 -2.14 -11.41 -4.50
CA LEU A 33 -1.35 -12.62 -4.36
C LEU A 33 -2.33 -13.77 -4.11
N ARG A 34 -2.31 -14.79 -4.97
CA ARG A 34 -3.11 -16.01 -4.77
C ARG A 34 -2.66 -16.67 -3.47
N ARG A 35 -3.62 -17.23 -2.73
CA ARG A 35 -3.37 -17.87 -1.44
C ARG A 35 -2.30 -18.96 -1.51
N ASP A 36 -2.37 -19.81 -2.54
CA ASP A 36 -1.40 -20.88 -2.79
C ASP A 36 0.02 -20.34 -3.01
N TYR A 37 0.15 -19.13 -3.56
CA TYR A 37 1.44 -18.48 -3.72
C TYR A 37 1.97 -17.97 -2.37
N ILE A 38 1.11 -17.45 -1.50
CA ILE A 38 1.49 -17.03 -0.13
C ILE A 38 1.94 -18.24 0.69
N ASP A 39 1.24 -19.37 0.57
CA ASP A 39 1.60 -20.61 1.27
C ASP A 39 2.96 -21.16 0.83
N SER A 40 3.19 -21.27 -0.49
CA SER A 40 4.47 -21.71 -1.05
C SER A 40 5.60 -20.71 -0.84
N LEU A 41 5.32 -19.41 -0.76
CA LEU A 41 6.29 -18.39 -0.38
C LEU A 41 6.68 -18.54 1.10
N SER A 42 5.70 -18.72 1.97
CA SER A 42 5.90 -18.86 3.42
C SER A 42 6.71 -20.11 3.75
N GLU A 43 6.47 -21.22 3.05
CA GLU A 43 7.26 -22.44 3.17
C GLU A 43 8.72 -22.21 2.77
N ARG A 44 8.95 -21.61 1.59
CA ARG A 44 10.30 -21.30 1.11
C ARG A 44 11.04 -20.33 2.03
N LEU A 45 10.32 -19.36 2.61
CA LEU A 45 10.88 -18.39 3.53
C LEU A 45 11.30 -19.06 4.84
N LEU A 46 10.43 -19.88 5.42
CA LEU A 46 10.75 -20.69 6.60
C LEU A 46 11.96 -21.59 6.35
N HIS A 47 11.98 -22.31 5.23
CA HIS A 47 13.08 -23.19 4.87
C HIS A 47 14.41 -22.45 4.76
N ARG A 48 14.44 -21.27 4.12
CA ARG A 48 15.66 -20.45 4.03
C ARG A 48 16.13 -19.94 5.40
N LEU A 49 15.19 -19.55 6.28
CA LEU A 49 15.53 -19.08 7.63
C LEU A 49 16.19 -20.19 8.46
N LEU A 50 15.70 -21.43 8.32
CA LEU A 50 16.28 -22.60 8.96
C LEU A 50 17.65 -22.97 8.38
N GLN A 51 17.77 -23.01 7.05
CA GLN A 51 19.04 -23.32 6.39
C GLN A 51 20.16 -22.36 6.76
N LYS A 52 19.83 -21.08 6.97
CA LYS A 52 20.79 -20.05 7.38
C LYS A 52 21.02 -19.99 8.90
N ASN A 53 20.41 -20.87 9.69
CA ASN A 53 20.45 -20.89 11.15
C ASN A 53 20.08 -19.53 11.80
N LEU A 54 19.21 -18.75 11.14
CA LEU A 54 18.80 -17.42 11.62
C LEU A 54 17.71 -17.50 12.70
N ILE A 55 17.03 -18.64 12.79
CA ILE A 55 15.95 -18.88 13.75
C ILE A 55 16.11 -20.24 14.41
N ARG A 56 15.70 -20.34 15.68
CA ARG A 56 15.51 -21.62 16.38
C ARG A 56 14.02 -21.86 16.55
N LEU A 57 13.56 -23.04 16.14
CA LEU A 57 12.16 -23.42 16.29
C LEU A 57 11.95 -24.03 17.68
N HIS A 58 11.07 -23.41 18.46
CA HIS A 58 10.58 -23.96 19.72
C HIS A 58 9.24 -24.69 19.56
N VAL A 59 8.66 -24.66 18.36
CA VAL A 59 7.36 -25.24 18.00
C VAL A 59 7.45 -25.94 16.64
N ALA A 60 6.43 -26.72 16.29
CA ALA A 60 6.39 -27.41 15.01
C ALA A 60 6.52 -26.42 13.82
N PRO A 61 7.30 -26.74 12.77
CA PRO A 61 7.50 -25.87 11.61
C PRO A 61 6.21 -25.36 10.97
N LYS A 62 5.18 -26.21 10.93
CA LYS A 62 3.85 -25.88 10.39
C LYS A 62 3.17 -24.73 11.14
N VAL A 63 3.40 -24.61 12.45
CA VAL A 63 2.85 -23.50 13.27
C VAL A 63 3.54 -22.18 12.91
N VAL A 64 4.85 -22.21 12.66
CA VAL A 64 5.60 -21.02 12.25
C VAL A 64 5.23 -20.61 10.83
N GLN A 65 5.08 -21.58 9.92
CA GLN A 65 4.60 -21.31 8.56
C GLN A 65 3.22 -20.62 8.59
N ALA A 66 2.27 -21.13 9.39
CA ALA A 66 0.95 -20.52 9.52
C ALA A 66 1.01 -19.08 10.05
N ARG A 67 1.94 -18.78 10.96
CA ARG A 67 2.19 -17.41 11.43
C ARG A 67 2.73 -16.49 10.33
N ILE A 68 3.66 -16.98 9.50
CA ILE A 68 4.19 -16.22 8.36
C ILE A 68 3.06 -15.93 7.35
N VAL A 69 2.25 -16.94 7.02
CA VAL A 69 1.07 -16.77 6.15
C VAL A 69 0.11 -15.73 6.71
N SER A 70 -0.20 -15.82 8.01
CA SER A 70 -1.08 -14.86 8.68
C SER A 70 -0.52 -13.45 8.64
N ALA A 71 0.78 -13.26 8.90
CA ALA A 71 1.41 -11.94 8.86
C ALA A 71 1.32 -11.33 7.46
N ILE A 72 1.71 -12.08 6.42
CA ILE A 72 1.62 -11.62 5.02
C ILE A 72 0.17 -11.30 4.65
N THR A 73 -0.78 -12.14 5.04
CA THR A 73 -2.20 -11.93 4.72
C THR A 73 -2.76 -10.69 5.43
N SER A 74 -2.38 -10.47 6.68
CA SER A 74 -2.77 -9.29 7.44
C SER A 74 -2.22 -8.01 6.81
N ASP A 75 -0.95 -7.99 6.40
CA ASP A 75 -0.34 -6.83 5.75
C ASP A 75 -1.00 -6.52 4.40
N LEU A 76 -1.25 -7.55 3.58
CA LEU A 76 -1.97 -7.38 2.30
C LEU A 76 -3.38 -6.82 2.51
N LYS A 77 -4.08 -7.26 3.57
CA LYS A 77 -5.40 -6.74 3.88
C LYS A 77 -5.37 -5.26 4.27
N ILE A 78 -4.38 -4.86 5.08
CA ILE A 78 -4.19 -3.45 5.44
C ILE A 78 -3.96 -2.60 4.18
N GLU A 79 -3.19 -3.11 3.23
CA GLU A 79 -2.97 -2.42 1.95
C GLU A 79 -4.25 -2.34 1.10
N ASP A 80 -5.03 -3.43 1.01
CA ASP A 80 -6.32 -3.44 0.30
C ASP A 80 -7.33 -2.44 0.91
N ASP A 81 -7.41 -2.39 2.24
CA ASP A 81 -8.28 -1.46 2.96
C ASP A 81 -7.86 -0.01 2.75
N LEU A 82 -6.55 0.27 2.76
CA LEU A 82 -5.98 1.58 2.47
C LEU A 82 -6.30 2.03 1.04
N ASP A 83 -6.15 1.13 0.07
CA ASP A 83 -6.47 1.41 -1.32
C ASP A 83 -7.95 1.76 -1.51
N GLU A 84 -8.84 1.05 -0.83
CA GLU A 84 -10.28 1.32 -0.88
C GLU A 84 -10.63 2.68 -0.26
N GLU A 85 -9.98 3.05 0.84
CA GLU A 85 -10.11 4.38 1.43
C GLU A 85 -9.62 5.47 0.47
N VAL A 86 -8.51 5.25 -0.22
CA VAL A 86 -8.02 6.15 -1.28
C VAL A 86 -9.07 6.32 -2.38
N ARG A 87 -9.67 5.23 -2.88
CA ARG A 87 -10.71 5.30 -3.93
C ARG A 87 -11.89 6.15 -3.51
N LYS A 88 -12.43 5.92 -2.31
CA LYS A 88 -13.56 6.68 -1.77
C LYS A 88 -13.27 8.17 -1.65
N ILE A 89 -12.05 8.52 -1.23
CA ILE A 89 -11.62 9.93 -1.21
C ILE A 89 -11.64 10.49 -2.64
N LEU A 90 -11.03 9.81 -3.60
CA LEU A 90 -10.96 10.29 -5.00
C LEU A 90 -12.31 10.40 -5.68
N GLU A 91 -13.27 9.52 -5.37
CA GLU A 91 -14.63 9.60 -5.90
C GLU A 91 -15.30 10.94 -5.57
N GLY A 92 -15.07 11.47 -4.36
CA GLY A 92 -15.55 12.80 -3.97
C GLY A 92 -14.93 13.96 -4.75
N TYR A 93 -13.71 13.78 -5.28
CA TYR A 93 -12.97 14.79 -6.05
C TYR A 93 -13.00 14.55 -7.56
N ALA A 94 -13.70 13.53 -8.04
CA ALA A 94 -13.67 13.10 -9.44
C ALA A 94 -14.09 14.21 -10.42
N GLN A 95 -15.06 15.04 -10.05
CA GLN A 95 -15.49 16.16 -10.89
C GLN A 95 -14.43 17.27 -10.98
N GLN A 96 -13.76 17.59 -9.88
CA GLN A 96 -12.68 18.60 -9.85
C GLN A 96 -11.45 18.11 -10.60
N MET A 97 -11.11 16.82 -10.48
CA MET A 97 -10.02 16.19 -11.23
C MET A 97 -10.26 16.26 -12.74
N ARG A 98 -11.50 16.00 -13.20
CA ARG A 98 -11.87 16.16 -14.61
C ARG A 98 -11.76 17.61 -15.09
N GLN A 99 -12.23 18.57 -14.29
CA GLN A 99 -12.14 19.99 -14.63
C GLN A 99 -10.68 20.48 -14.74
N GLN A 100 -9.80 19.95 -13.92
CA GLN A 100 -8.39 20.33 -13.88
C GLN A 100 -7.46 19.45 -14.69
N HIS A 101 -8.00 18.50 -15.47
CA HIS A 101 -7.23 17.56 -16.29
C HIS A 101 -6.17 16.78 -15.49
N ILE A 102 -6.50 16.42 -14.25
CA ILE A 102 -5.62 15.67 -13.36
C ILE A 102 -5.86 14.18 -13.57
N GLU A 103 -4.78 13.44 -13.80
CA GLU A 103 -4.81 11.99 -13.97
C GLU A 103 -5.12 11.26 -12.66
N TYR A 104 -6.05 10.30 -12.72
CA TYR A 104 -6.49 9.52 -11.55
C TYR A 104 -5.33 8.81 -10.85
N HIS A 105 -4.42 8.25 -11.65
CA HIS A 105 -3.28 7.50 -11.14
C HIS A 105 -2.36 8.36 -10.28
N GLU A 106 -2.10 9.61 -10.68
CA GLU A 106 -1.22 10.52 -9.94
C GLU A 106 -1.83 10.91 -8.59
N MET A 107 -3.12 11.26 -8.59
CA MET A 107 -3.82 11.63 -7.35
C MET A 107 -3.93 10.44 -6.38
N PHE A 108 -4.15 9.24 -6.90
CA PHE A 108 -4.14 8.00 -6.11
C PHE A 108 -2.84 7.81 -5.34
N GLN A 109 -1.69 7.96 -6.01
CA GLN A 109 -0.39 7.83 -5.34
C GLN A 109 -0.18 8.88 -4.24
N MET A 110 -0.65 10.11 -4.47
CA MET A 110 -0.51 11.19 -3.50
C MET A 110 -1.35 10.97 -2.25
N VAL A 111 -2.63 10.60 -2.42
CA VAL A 111 -3.53 10.31 -1.29
C VAL A 111 -3.01 9.10 -0.51
N LYS A 112 -2.57 8.04 -1.20
CA LYS A 112 -1.98 6.85 -0.56
C LYS A 112 -0.78 7.23 0.31
N ARG A 113 0.19 8.00 -0.22
CA ARG A 113 1.36 8.48 0.54
C ARG A 113 0.98 9.32 1.77
N LYS A 114 -0.07 10.13 1.67
CA LYS A 114 -0.52 10.97 2.79
C LYS A 114 -1.15 10.12 3.88
N LEU A 115 -2.03 9.19 3.54
CA LEU A 115 -2.65 8.28 4.52
C LEU A 115 -1.61 7.41 5.23
N ILE A 116 -0.59 6.93 4.52
CA ILE A 116 0.54 6.19 5.12
C ILE A 116 1.24 7.04 6.20
N LYS A 117 1.54 8.31 5.90
CA LYS A 117 2.19 9.24 6.84
C LYS A 117 1.29 9.60 8.02
N GLU A 118 0.02 9.86 7.78
CA GLU A 118 -0.93 10.26 8.83
C GLU A 118 -1.21 9.11 9.81
N ARG A 119 -1.23 7.87 9.32
CA ARG A 119 -1.48 6.68 10.13
C ARG A 119 -0.19 5.99 10.63
N ASN A 120 0.99 6.56 10.38
CA ASN A 120 2.30 5.95 10.68
C ASN A 120 2.37 4.48 10.24
N LEU A 121 1.76 4.14 9.09
CA LEU A 121 1.80 2.78 8.57
C LEU A 121 3.21 2.51 8.03
N VAL A 122 3.81 1.40 8.47
CA VAL A 122 5.03 0.87 7.86
C VAL A 122 4.58 -0.18 6.85
N LEU A 123 4.73 0.12 5.57
CA LEU A 123 4.53 -0.80 4.44
C LEU A 123 5.90 -1.25 3.91
#